data_AF-A0A8S9JVN2-F1
#
_entry.id   AF-A0A8S9JVN2-F1
#
_cell.length_a   1.000
_cell.length_b   1.000
_cell.length_c   1.000
_cell.angle_alpha   90.00
_cell.angle_beta   90.00
_cell.angle_gamma   90.00
#
_symmetry.space_group_name_H-M   'P 1'
#
loop_
_entity.id
_entity.type
_entity.pdbx_description
1 polymer ?
#
loop_
_entity_poly.entity_id
_entity_poly.type
_entity_poly.pdbx_seq_one_letter_code
_entity_poly.pdbx_strand_id
1 'polypeptide(L)' 'MRWDKNEVDVDVSQWRQEFVQDLPEQSNGFDCGMFMLKYMDFYSRGLDLCFTEEHMAYFRVRTAKEILQLRAE' A
#
# COMPACT_ATOMS: atom_id res chain seq x y z
N MET A 1 21.41 0.14 10.45
CA MET A 1 21.12 0.80 9.16
C MET A 1 21.05 2.28 9.45
N ARG A 2 21.87 3.12 8.80
CA ARG A 2 21.99 4.55 9.13
C ARG A 2 20.91 5.33 8.38
N TRP A 3 19.93 5.89 9.10
CA TRP A 3 18.91 6.77 8.52
C TRP A 3 19.46 8.21 8.59
N ASP A 4 19.85 8.73 7.43
CA ASP A 4 20.75 9.87 7.22
C ASP A 4 20.19 11.28 7.56
N LYS A 5 19.12 11.39 8.36
CA LYS A 5 18.48 12.69 8.65
C LYS A 5 18.62 13.21 10.08
N ASN A 6 19.01 12.38 11.06
CA ASN A 6 19.01 12.79 12.47
C ASN A 6 20.27 12.42 13.27
N GLU A 7 21.34 11.89 12.66
CA GLU A 7 22.56 11.40 13.36
C GLU A 7 22.31 10.36 14.47
N VAL A 8 21.09 9.85 14.60
CA VAL A 8 20.69 8.84 15.59
C VAL A 8 20.75 7.46 14.94
N ASP A 9 21.48 6.54 15.58
CA ASP A 9 21.42 5.13 15.24
C ASP A 9 20.11 4.52 15.73
N VAL A 10 19.32 4.02 14.78
CA VAL A 10 18.09 3.29 15.07
C VAL A 10 18.45 1.82 15.25
N ASP A 11 18.14 1.26 16.43
CA ASP A 11 18.22 -0.17 16.66
C ASP A 11 17.10 -0.87 15.88
N VAL A 12 17.51 -1.64 14.87
CA VAL A 12 16.61 -2.43 14.02
C VAL A 12 16.66 -3.92 14.35
N SER A 13 17.39 -4.33 15.39
CA SER A 13 17.56 -5.74 15.76
C SER A 13 16.24 -6.45 16.10
N GLN A 14 15.24 -5.69 16.55
CA GLN A 14 13.91 -6.21 16.90
C GLN A 14 12.92 -6.19 15.74
N TRP A 15 13.29 -5.63 14.59
CA TRP A 15 12.38 -5.49 13.46
C TRP A 15 12.18 -6.85 12.80
N ARG A 16 10.91 -7.21 12.58
CA ARG A 16 10.55 -8.46 11.92
C ARG A 16 10.43 -8.22 10.43
N GLN A 17 11.02 -9.13 9.65
CA GLN A 17 10.75 -9.23 8.23
C GLN A 17 9.80 -10.39 8.03
N GLU A 18 8.76 -10.16 7.23
CA GLU A 18 7.73 -11.15 6.96
C GLU A 18 7.45 -11.22 5.46
N PHE A 19 7.21 -12.44 5.01
CA PHE A 19 6.62 -12.71 3.69
C PHE A 19 5.14 -12.89 3.93
N VAL A 20 4.37 -11.83 3.71
CA VAL A 20 2.93 -11.86 3.92
C VAL A 20 2.32 -12.79 2.87
N GLN A 21 1.63 -13.82 3.34
CA GLN A 21 0.86 -14.75 2.51
C GLN A 21 -0.61 -14.29 2.46
N ASP A 22 -1.38 -14.83 1.53
CA ASP A 22 -2.83 -14.58 1.42
C ASP A 22 -3.22 -13.11 1.16
N LEU A 23 -2.38 -12.38 0.41
CA LEU A 23 -2.71 -11.05 -0.09
C LEU A 23 -3.61 -11.14 -1.33
N PRO A 24 -4.48 -10.14 -1.60
CA PRO A 24 -5.13 -10.01 -2.90
C PRO A 24 -4.09 -9.94 -4.03
N GLU A 25 -4.10 -10.86 -4.98
CA GLU A 25 -3.11 -10.88 -6.07
C GLU A 25 -3.67 -10.28 -7.37
N GLN A 26 -2.79 -9.68 -8.16
CA GLN A 26 -3.11 -9.28 -9.53
C GLN A 26 -2.88 -10.45 -10.49
N SER A 27 -3.76 -10.63 -11.48
CA SER A 27 -3.50 -11.54 -12.61
C SER A 27 -2.94 -10.82 -13.85
N ASN A 28 -3.12 -9.50 -13.93
CA ASN A 28 -2.68 -8.68 -15.06
C ASN A 28 -1.30 -8.02 -14.82
N GLY A 29 -0.71 -7.43 -15.87
CA GLY A 29 0.63 -6.83 -15.82
C GLY A 29 0.68 -5.33 -15.55
N PHE A 30 -0.44 -4.66 -15.28
CA PHE A 30 -0.52 -3.18 -15.24
C PHE A 30 -1.10 -2.62 -13.94
N ASP A 31 -1.71 -3.45 -13.09
CA ASP A 31 -2.35 -3.00 -11.84
C ASP A 31 -1.45 -3.08 -10.60
N CYS A 32 -0.17 -3.42 -10.72
CA CYS A 32 0.75 -3.52 -9.57
C CYS A 32 0.81 -2.24 -8.74
N GLY A 33 0.79 -1.08 -9.39
CA GLY A 33 0.72 0.21 -8.71
C GLY A 33 -0.59 0.40 -7.94
N MET A 34 -1.71 -0.06 -8.48
CA MET A 34 -3.01 0.05 -7.82
C MET A 34 -3.12 -0.88 -6.62
N PHE A 35 -2.64 -2.12 -6.72
CA PHE A 35 -2.57 -3.04 -5.57
C PHE A 35 -1.68 -2.45 -4.47
N MET A 36 -0.51 -1.90 -4.81
CA MET A 36 0.37 -1.24 -3.84
C MET A 36 -0.33 -0.08 -3.12
N LEU A 37 -1.03 0.79 -3.86
CA LEU A 37 -1.78 1.90 -3.28
C LEU A 37 -2.88 1.40 -2.33
N LYS A 38 -3.58 0.31 -2.68
CA LYS A 38 -4.64 -0.24 -1.83
C LYS A 38 -4.12 -1.00 -0.62
N TYR A 39 -2.96 -1.65 -0.70
CA TYR A 39 -2.29 -2.14 0.50
C TYR A 39 -1.99 -1.00 1.47
N MET A 40 -1.39 0.08 0.99
CA MET A 40 -1.04 1.24 1.84
C MET A 40 -2.29 1.89 2.43
N ASP A 41 -3.34 2.09 1.64
CA ASP A 41 -4.60 2.70 2.07
C ASP A 41 -5.24 1.89 3.22
N PHE A 42 -5.42 0.59 3.04
CA PHE A 42 -6.02 -0.28 4.04
C PHE A 42 -5.14 -0.41 5.30
N TYR A 43 -3.84 -0.66 5.16
CA TYR A 43 -2.94 -0.77 6.32
C TYR A 43 -2.84 0.53 7.10
N SER A 44 -2.81 1.70 6.42
CA SER A 44 -2.77 3.00 7.10
C SER A 44 -4.00 3.26 7.97
N ARG A 45 -5.13 2.62 7.68
CA ARG A 45 -6.39 2.69 8.42
C ARG A 45 -6.57 1.53 9.41
N GLY A 46 -5.62 0.60 9.49
CA GLY A 46 -5.71 -0.61 10.31
C GLY A 46 -6.82 -1.57 9.86
N LEU A 47 -7.11 -1.61 8.55
CA LEU A 47 -8.14 -2.45 7.96
C LEU A 47 -7.54 -3.69 7.29
N ASP A 48 -8.29 -4.80 7.34
CA ASP A 48 -7.98 -6.00 6.58
C ASP A 48 -8.18 -5.78 5.08
N LEU A 49 -7.35 -6.41 4.25
CA LEU A 49 -7.37 -6.27 2.80
C LEU A 49 -8.61 -6.93 2.17
N CYS A 50 -9.74 -6.25 2.20
CA CYS A 50 -11.01 -6.72 1.66
C CYS A 50 -11.27 -6.19 0.24
N PHE A 51 -10.39 -6.53 -0.71
CA PHE A 51 -10.61 -6.21 -2.13
C PHE A 51 -10.06 -7.31 -3.05
N THR A 52 -10.53 -7.32 -4.30
CA THR A 52 -10.09 -8.22 -5.36
C THR A 52 -9.73 -7.43 -6.62
N GLU A 53 -9.20 -8.11 -7.63
CA GLU A 53 -8.88 -7.53 -8.94
C GLU A 53 -10.10 -6.87 -9.63
N GLU A 54 -11.31 -7.38 -9.39
CA GLU A 54 -12.55 -6.84 -9.96
C GLU A 54 -12.78 -5.36 -9.59
N HIS A 55 -12.28 -4.92 -8.44
CA HIS A 55 -12.39 -3.53 -8.00
C HIS A 55 -11.41 -2.57 -8.69
N MET A 56 -10.39 -3.07 -9.40
CA MET A 56 -9.30 -2.23 -9.92
C MET A 56 -9.78 -1.17 -10.90
N ALA A 57 -10.79 -1.49 -11.73
CA ALA A 57 -11.39 -0.52 -12.64
C ALA A 57 -11.97 0.69 -11.90
N TYR A 58 -12.70 0.45 -10.81
CA TYR A 58 -13.24 1.51 -9.96
C TYR A 58 -12.12 2.26 -9.23
N PHE A 59 -11.17 1.53 -8.65
CA PHE A 59 -10.07 2.15 -7.90
C PHE A 59 -9.21 3.07 -8.76
N ARG A 60 -8.95 2.75 -10.04
CA ARG A 60 -8.22 3.64 -10.94
C ARG A 60 -8.91 5.00 -11.09
N VAL A 61 -10.22 4.98 -11.37
CA VAL A 61 -11.01 6.21 -11.54
C VAL A 61 -11.11 6.98 -10.23
N ARG A 62 -11.34 6.28 -9.12
CA ARG A 62 -11.42 6.89 -7.78
C ARG A 62 -10.10 7.55 -7.39
N THR A 63 -8.98 6.86 -7.54
CA THR A 63 -7.66 7.38 -7.20
C THR A 63 -7.29 8.60 -8.06
N ALA A 64 -7.63 8.59 -9.36
CA ALA A 64 -7.47 9.78 -10.19
C ALA A 64 -8.27 10.98 -9.65
N LYS A 65 -9.54 10.77 -9.24
CA LYS A 65 -10.37 11.80 -8.61
C LYS A 65 -9.76 12.30 -7.29
N GLU A 66 -9.32 11.39 -6.42
CA GLU A 66 -8.70 11.71 -5.12
C GLU A 66 -7.43 12.56 -5.29
N ILE A 67 -6.59 12.24 -6.27
CA ILE A 67 -5.40 13.02 -6.63
C ILE A 67 -5.79 14.42 -7.11
N LEU A 68 -6.75 14.53 -8.03
CA LEU A 68 -7.21 15.81 -8.56
C LEU A 68 -7.83 16.71 -7.48
N GLN A 69 -8.44 16.10 -6.47
CA GLN A 69 -9.05 16.81 -5.34
C GLN A 69 -8.08 17.02 -4.17
N LEU A 70 -6.87 16.47 -4.24
CA LEU A 70 -5.88 16.44 -3.15
C LEU A 70 -6.48 15.91 -1.84
N ARG A 71 -7.40 14.94 -1.94
CA ARG A 71 -8.15 14.39 -0.81
C ARG A 71 -8.46 12.92 -1.04
N ALA A 72 -8.00 12.08 -0.12
CA ALA A 72 -8.43 10.69 -0.01
C ALA A 72 -9.74 10.60 0.80
N GLU A 73 -10.67 9.76 0.35
CA GLU A 73 -11.94 9.44 1.04
C GLU A 73 -11.85 8.04 1.69
#